data_AF-A0A2E6T2L8-F1
#
_entry.id   AF-A0A2E6T2L8-F1
#
_cell.length_a   1.000
_cell.length_b   1.000
_cell.length_c   1.000
_cell.angle_alpha   90.00
_cell.angle_beta   90.00
_cell.angle_gamma   90.00
#
_symmetry.space_group_name_H-M   'P 1'
#
loop_
_entity.id
_entity.type
_entity.pdbx_description
1 polymer ?
#
loop_
_entity_poly.entity_id
_entity_poly.type
_entity_poly.pdbx_seq_one_letter_code
_entity_poly.pdbx_strand_id
1 'polypeptide(L)'
;MFVLSGETHSARNKRKLKMAHFVKLTQASPNGYAEEDTNVLFNLDTVISVEPVGGKSVIQTRWGRVTVREDLDSILDLANADRGNLKAPQLDSINRINEESLSL
;
A
#
# COMPACT_ATOMS: atom_id res chain seq x y z
N MET A 1 -48.71 17.62 -31.31
CA MET A 1 -48.40 17.07 -29.98
C MET A 1 -46.99 16.50 -30.06
N PHE A 2 -46.01 17.17 -29.45
CA PHE A 2 -44.60 16.76 -29.53
C PHE A 2 -44.21 16.09 -28.21
N VAL A 3 -43.77 14.84 -28.26
CA VAL A 3 -43.21 14.13 -27.11
C VAL A 3 -41.69 14.21 -27.22
N LEU A 4 -41.07 15.01 -26.35
CA LEU A 4 -39.62 15.01 -26.17
C LEU A 4 -39.27 13.97 -25.11
N SER A 5 -38.80 12.80 -25.54
CA SER A 5 -38.18 11.81 -24.65
C SER A 5 -36.79 12.31 -24.26
N GLY A 6 -36.65 12.77 -23.02
CA GLY A 6 -35.36 13.12 -22.43
C GLY A 6 -34.75 11.92 -21.70
N GLU A 7 -34.00 11.08 -22.42
CA GLU A 7 -33.11 10.11 -21.77
C GLU A 7 -31.88 10.85 -21.22
N THR A 8 -31.87 11.09 -19.92
CA THR A 8 -30.68 11.58 -19.22
C THR A 8 -29.77 10.39 -18.89
N HIS A 9 -28.82 10.10 -19.79
CA HIS A 9 -27.72 9.21 -19.49
C HIS A 9 -26.81 9.85 -18.43
N SER A 10 -27.03 9.51 -17.16
CA SER A 10 -26.12 9.83 -16.07
C SER A 10 -24.86 8.97 -16.21
N ALA A 11 -23.83 9.52 -16.86
CA ALA A 11 -22.52 8.91 -16.96
C ALA A 11 -21.87 8.88 -15.57
N ARG A 12 -21.99 7.74 -14.88
CA ARG A 12 -21.36 7.49 -13.58
C ARG A 12 -19.84 7.40 -13.77
N ASN A 13 -19.17 8.53 -13.58
CA ASN A 13 -17.72 8.66 -13.70
C ASN A 13 -17.05 7.81 -12.59
N LYS A 14 -16.60 6.60 -12.94
CA LYS A 14 -15.92 5.69 -12.00
C LYS A 14 -14.55 6.27 -11.69
N ARG A 15 -14.44 7.04 -10.60
CA ARG A 15 -13.13 7.40 -10.04
C ARG A 15 -12.44 6.11 -9.62
N LYS A 16 -11.34 5.75 -10.29
CA LYS A 16 -10.49 4.65 -9.85
C LYS A 16 -9.89 5.06 -8.51
N LEU A 17 -10.32 4.40 -7.43
CA LEU A 17 -9.70 4.57 -6.12
C LEU A 17 -8.25 4.11 -6.26
N LYS A 18 -7.30 5.01 -5.93
CA LYS A 18 -5.89 4.64 -5.90
C LYS A 18 -5.67 3.86 -4.61
N MET A 19 -5.23 2.61 -4.74
CA MET A 19 -4.80 1.81 -3.60
C MET A 19 -3.55 2.44 -2.99
N ALA A 20 -3.37 2.26 -1.68
CA ALA A 20 -2.17 2.71 -1.00
C ALA A 20 -0.94 1.95 -1.53
N HIS A 21 0.18 2.66 -1.65
CA HIS A 21 1.40 2.13 -2.24
C HIS A 21 2.21 1.39 -1.16
N PHE A 22 2.20 0.06 -1.16
CA PHE A 22 2.83 -0.73 -0.10
C PHE A 22 4.11 -1.42 -0.55
N VAL A 23 5.11 -1.45 0.34
CA VAL A 23 6.34 -2.24 0.15
C VAL A 23 6.67 -3.01 1.43
N LYS A 24 7.04 -4.28 1.29
CA LYS A 24 7.47 -5.15 2.39
C LYS A 24 8.98 -5.09 2.54
N LEU A 25 9.46 -4.77 3.74
CA LEU A 25 10.88 -4.58 4.05
C LEU A 25 11.23 -5.26 5.37
N THR A 26 12.51 -5.50 5.59
CA THR A 26 13.03 -6.20 6.77
C THR A 26 13.57 -5.18 7.77
N GLN A 27 12.96 -5.11 8.95
CA GLN A 27 13.43 -4.20 9.99
C GLN A 27 14.84 -4.60 10.46
N ALA A 28 15.77 -3.66 10.47
CA ALA A 28 17.11 -3.90 10.97
C ALA A 28 17.09 -3.95 12.50
N SER A 29 17.63 -5.03 13.08
CA SER A 29 17.86 -5.11 14.52
C SER A 29 18.83 -4.00 14.96
N PRO A 30 18.46 -3.18 15.97
CA PRO A 30 19.35 -2.15 16.50
C PRO A 30 20.67 -2.71 17.06
N ASN A 31 20.65 -3.96 17.54
CA ASN A 31 21.76 -4.54 18.29
C ASN A 31 22.42 -5.74 17.57
N GLY A 32 21.96 -6.09 16.36
CA GLY A 32 22.47 -7.26 15.62
C GLY A 32 22.07 -8.63 16.17
N TYR A 33 21.28 -8.68 17.25
CA TYR A 33 20.85 -9.90 17.95
C TYR A 33 19.33 -10.16 17.85
N ALA A 34 18.65 -9.70 16.80
CA ALA A 34 17.25 -10.12 16.63
C ALA A 34 17.24 -11.55 16.09
N GLU A 35 16.67 -12.47 16.87
CA GLU A 35 16.58 -13.89 16.52
C GLU A 35 15.66 -14.15 15.31
N GLU A 36 14.85 -13.17 14.89
CA GLU A 36 13.96 -13.30 13.75
C GLU A 36 13.86 -11.98 12.96
N ASP A 37 14.12 -12.05 11.65
CA ASP A 37 13.96 -10.94 10.71
C ASP A 37 12.48 -10.52 10.65
N THR A 38 12.13 -9.46 11.38
CA THR A 38 10.76 -8.95 11.39
C THR A 38 10.47 -8.22 10.09
N ASN A 39 9.60 -8.80 9.29
CA ASN A 39 9.10 -8.18 8.06
C ASN A 39 8.01 -7.16 8.39
N VAL A 40 8.12 -5.96 7.81
CA VAL A 40 7.18 -4.85 8.01
C VAL A 40 6.64 -4.39 6.66
N LEU A 41 5.32 -4.15 6.60
CA LEU A 41 4.66 -3.60 5.41
C LEU A 41 4.54 -2.07 5.57
N PHE A 42 5.27 -1.33 4.76
CA PHE A 42 5.28 0.13 4.78
C PHE A 42 4.30 0.71 3.78
N ASN A 43 3.47 1.65 4.23
CA ASN A 43 2.70 2.51 3.34
C ASN A 43 3.58 3.68 2.86
N LEU A 44 4.02 3.64 1.61
CA LEU A 44 4.85 4.67 1.00
C LEU A 44 4.16 6.04 0.89
N ASP A 45 2.83 6.10 0.95
CA ASP A 45 2.11 7.38 1.00
C ASP A 45 2.35 8.15 2.32
N THR A 46 2.89 7.48 3.35
CA THR A 46 3.25 8.07 4.64
C THR A 46 4.74 8.36 4.80
N VAL A 47 5.55 7.90 3.85
CA VAL A 47 6.99 8.08 3.84
C VAL A 47 7.31 9.52 3.41
N ILE A 48 8.23 10.14 4.14
CA ILE A 48 8.76 11.48 3.87
C ILE A 48 10.08 11.35 3.10
N SER A 49 10.99 10.50 3.58
CA SER A 49 12.28 10.22 2.94
C SER A 49 12.73 8.78 3.18
N VAL A 50 13.59 8.30 2.28
CA VAL A 50 14.39 7.08 2.48
C VAL A 50 15.85 7.48 2.27
N GLU A 51 16.69 7.18 3.24
CA GLU A 51 18.09 7.63 3.29
C GLU A 51 19.03 6.44 3.46
N PRO A 52 20.12 6.35 2.69
CA PRO A 52 21.10 5.28 2.85
C PRO A 52 21.97 5.52 4.07
N VAL A 53 22.19 4.48 4.88
CA VAL A 53 23.03 4.53 6.09
C VAL A 53 23.79 3.21 6.25
N GLY A 54 25.10 3.23 6.00
CA GLY A 54 25.99 2.11 6.35
C GLY A 54 25.60 0.75 5.75
N GLY A 55 25.21 0.72 4.47
CA GLY A 55 24.76 -0.50 3.77
C GLY A 55 23.32 -0.92 4.08
N LYS A 56 22.60 -0.12 4.86
CA LYS A 56 21.17 -0.24 5.16
C LYS A 56 20.45 1.01 4.69
N SER A 57 19.14 1.04 4.88
CA SER A 57 18.35 2.24 4.66
C SER A 57 17.58 2.65 5.90
N VAL A 58 17.27 3.93 5.97
CA VAL A 58 16.42 4.51 6.99
C VAL A 58 15.18 5.04 6.31
N ILE A 59 14.02 4.63 6.79
CA ILE A 59 12.73 5.15 6.37
C ILE A 59 12.25 6.14 7.40
N GLN A 60 12.05 7.38 6.96
CA GLN A 60 11.40 8.40 7.75
C GLN A 60 9.95 8.53 7.32
N THR A 61 9.04 8.27 8.24
CA THR A 61 7.60 8.49 8.06
C THR A 61 7.17 9.74 8.83
N ARG A 62 5.92 10.15 8.65
CA ARG A 62 5.32 11.24 9.45
C ARG A 62 5.32 11.00 10.95
N TRP A 63 5.42 9.75 11.40
CA TRP A 63 5.19 9.36 12.80
C TRP A 63 6.42 8.74 13.47
N GLY A 64 7.50 8.54 12.72
CA GLY A 64 8.68 7.89 13.26
C GLY A 64 9.68 7.48 12.19
N ARG A 65 10.78 6.91 12.66
CA ARG A 65 11.93 6.48 11.87
C ARG A 65 12.19 5.00 12.11
N VAL A 66 12.43 4.25 11.05
CA VAL A 66 12.78 2.82 11.12
C VAL A 66 13.99 2.56 10.24
N THR A 67 14.97 1.83 10.75
CA THR A 67 16.09 1.32 9.95
C THR A 67 15.67 -0.03 9.37
N VAL A 68 15.86 -0.21 8.07
CA VAL A 68 15.59 -1.44 7.33
C VAL A 68 16.88 -2.02 6.75
N ARG A 69 16.90 -3.32 6.48
CA ARG A 69 18.10 -4.00 5.98
C ARG A 69 18.37 -3.73 4.50
N GLU A 70 17.31 -3.51 3.73
CA GLU A 70 17.38 -3.24 2.31
C GLU A 70 18.10 -1.91 2.04
N ASP A 71 18.95 -1.89 1.03
CA ASP A 71 19.57 -0.66 0.52
C ASP A 71 18.56 0.19 -0.27
N LEU A 72 18.95 1.43 -0.57
CA LEU A 72 18.05 2.42 -1.15
C LEU A 72 17.55 2.00 -2.54
N ASP A 73 18.43 1.41 -3.36
CA ASP A 73 18.10 1.03 -4.73
C ASP A 73 17.15 -0.17 -4.74
N SER A 74 17.39 -1.15 -3.86
CA SER A 74 16.47 -2.28 -3.65
C SER A 74 15.06 -1.81 -3.26
N ILE A 75 14.93 -0.80 -2.38
CA ILE A 75 13.63 -0.24 -1.98
C ILE A 75 12.96 0.47 -3.15
N LEU A 76 13.72 1.20 -3.96
CA LEU A 76 13.21 1.89 -5.16
C LEU A 76 12.68 0.90 -6.20
N ASP A 77 13.40 -0.20 -6.43
CA ASP A 77 12.98 -1.26 -7.34
C ASP A 77 11.69 -1.93 -6.88
N LEU A 78 11.59 -2.28 -5.58
CA LEU A 78 10.36 -2.82 -5.00
C LEU A 78 9.18 -1.85 -5.12
N ALA A 79 9.42 -0.57 -4.87
CA ALA A 79 8.40 0.47 -4.99
C ALA A 79 7.90 0.61 -6.44
N ASN A 80 8.79 0.50 -7.42
CA ASN A 80 8.41 0.57 -8.83
C ASN A 80 7.73 -0.71 -9.33
N ALA A 81 8.14 -1.88 -8.82
CA ALA A 81 7.51 -3.16 -9.13
C ALA A 81 6.04 -3.20 -8.69
N ASP A 82 5.70 -2.64 -7.52
CA ASP A 82 4.31 -2.54 -7.05
C ASP A 82 3.45 -1.65 -7.96
N ARG A 83 4.03 -0.58 -8.53
CA ARG A 83 3.35 0.27 -9.53
C ARG A 83 3.19 -0.42 -10.88
N GLY A 84 4.06 -1.39 -11.18
CA GLY A 84 4.17 -2.11 -12.44
C GLY A 84 3.18 -3.27 -12.65
N ASN A 85 2.30 -3.56 -11.68
CA ASN A 85 1.21 -4.54 -11.83
C ASN A 85 1.65 -6.02 -11.76
N LEU A 86 2.44 -6.42 -10.75
CA LEU A 86 2.57 -7.82 -10.34
C LEU A 86 1.53 -8.14 -9.25
N LYS A 87 0.32 -8.53 -9.68
CA LYS A 87 -0.79 -9.13 -8.91
C LYS A 87 -0.57 -9.20 -7.38
N ALA A 88 -0.71 -8.08 -6.66
CA ALA A 88 -1.06 -8.18 -5.25
C ALA A 88 -2.42 -8.87 -5.16
N PRO A 89 -2.61 -9.90 -4.31
CA PRO A 89 -3.94 -10.45 -4.04
C PRO A 89 -4.82 -9.28 -3.63
N GLN A 90 -5.81 -8.96 -4.47
CA GLN A 90 -6.72 -7.87 -4.16
C GLN A 90 -7.41 -8.23 -2.85
N LEU A 91 -7.25 -7.36 -1.85
CA LEU A 91 -7.88 -7.50 -0.53
C LEU A 91 -9.39 -7.17 -0.61
N ASP A 92 -10.05 -7.55 -1.70
CA ASP A 92 -11.39 -7.09 -2.08
C ASP A 92 -12.51 -8.04 -1.62
N SER A 93 -12.21 -9.08 -0.84
CA SER A 93 -13.18 -10.14 -0.53
C SER A 93 -13.39 -10.47 0.94
N ILE A 94 -12.73 -9.83 1.91
CA ILE A 94 -12.87 -10.24 3.32
C ILE A 94 -14.06 -9.60 4.04
N ASN A 95 -14.62 -8.47 3.58
CA ASN A 95 -15.67 -7.75 4.32
C ASN A 95 -16.98 -7.50 3.54
N ARG A 96 -17.48 -8.49 2.77
CA ARG A 96 -18.94 -8.59 2.58
C ARG A 96 -19.51 -9.48 3.68
N ILE A 97 -19.57 -8.94 4.89
CA ILE A 97 -20.53 -9.40 5.89
C ILE A 97 -21.90 -9.30 5.23
N ASN A 98 -22.52 -10.45 4.99
CA ASN A 98 -23.86 -10.55 4.43
C ASN A 98 -24.83 -9.96 5.47
N GLU A 99 -25.42 -8.79 5.21
CA GLU A 99 -26.38 -8.15 6.12
C GLU A 99 -27.65 -8.98 6.35
N GLU A 100 -27.84 -10.08 5.60
CA GLU A 100 -28.91 -11.07 5.82
C GLU A 100 -28.71 -11.96 7.06
N SER A 101 -27.52 -12.00 7.66
CA SER A 101 -27.26 -12.88 8.83
C SER A 101 -27.51 -12.22 10.19
N LEU A 102 -28.02 -10.97 10.22
CA LEU A 102 -28.29 -10.24 11.47
C LEU A 102 -29.79 -10.16 11.85
N SER A 103 -30.65 -10.94 11.20
CA SER A 103 -32.01 -11.19 11.68
C SER A 103 -32.17 -12.64 12.14
N LEU A 104 -31.89 -12.89 13.42
CA LEU A 104 -32.48 -13.97 14.20
C LEU A 104 -33.19 -13.37 15.41
#